data_AF-A0A402C117-F1
#
_entry.id   AF-A0A402C117-F1
#
_cell.length_a   1.000
_cell.length_b   1.000
_cell.length_c   1.000
_cell.angle_alpha   90.00
_cell.angle_beta   90.00
_cell.angle_gamma   90.00
#
_symmetry.space_group_name_H-M   'P 1'
#
loop_
_entity.id
_entity.type
_entity.pdbx_description
1 polymer ?
#
loop_
_entity_poly.entity_id
_entity_poly.type
_entity_poly.pdbx_seq_one_letter_code
_entity_poly.pdbx_strand_id
1 'polypeptide(L)'
;MQPGWFAHPAGGDRCTSIGVRPELWRSIAGEHWILGLPDVYVDASVDLLHRRLLRAGRTGDIQFGLAEEVVRLVAVAAHAASRERSSAHRRDGLPDHTLAAAARAAILDDEPGSHGLIPLAQRLGVSPFALSRAFSAVVGVSLTRYRNRVRVGRALVRIEDCHRDLAGLAADLGFSDQAHMTRTIRTHVGRTPTALRMLLSD
;
A
#
# COMPACT_ATOMS: atom_id res chain seq x y z
N MET A 1 -0.86 -2.06 -20.39
CA MET A 1 -0.15 -1.55 -19.19
C MET A 1 0.97 -0.67 -19.71
N GLN A 2 0.93 0.64 -19.45
CA GLN A 2 2.04 1.52 -19.84
C GLN A 2 2.77 1.97 -18.57
N PRO A 3 4.10 1.85 -18.50
CA PRO A 3 4.87 2.44 -17.41
C PRO A 3 4.79 3.97 -17.56
N GLY A 4 4.36 4.65 -16.49
CA GLY A 4 4.34 6.10 -16.40
C GLY A 4 5.26 6.57 -15.28
N TRP A 5 5.72 7.82 -15.37
CA TRP A 5 6.42 8.49 -14.30
C TRP A 5 5.54 9.63 -13.81
N PHE A 6 5.12 9.59 -12.55
CA PHE A 6 4.57 10.79 -11.92
C PHE A 6 5.73 11.55 -11.28
N ALA A 7 5.82 12.85 -11.57
CA ALA A 7 6.81 13.71 -10.96
C ALA A 7 6.49 13.89 -9.47
N HIS A 8 7.25 13.21 -8.60
CA HIS A 8 7.29 13.48 -7.17
C HIS A 8 8.53 14.35 -6.89
N PRO A 9 8.44 15.41 -6.05
CA PRO A 9 9.57 16.31 -5.77
C PRO A 9 10.79 15.64 -5.11
N ALA A 10 10.73 14.36 -4.73
CA ALA A 10 11.80 13.59 -4.10
C ALA A 10 12.36 12.45 -4.98
N GLY A 11 12.07 12.45 -6.29
CA GLY A 11 12.40 11.36 -7.21
C GLY A 11 11.15 10.56 -7.56
N GLY A 12 10.85 10.47 -8.86
CA GLY A 12 9.54 10.03 -9.34
C GLY A 12 9.15 8.62 -8.89
N ASP A 13 7.91 8.47 -8.40
CA ASP A 13 7.33 7.18 -8.09
C ASP A 13 7.12 6.38 -9.39
N ARG A 14 7.56 5.13 -9.40
CA ARG A 14 7.23 4.18 -10.48
C ARG A 14 5.75 3.83 -10.36
N CYS A 15 4.92 4.47 -11.17
CA CYS A 15 3.49 4.15 -11.21
C CYS A 15 3.20 3.09 -12.27
N THR A 16 2.09 2.40 -12.09
CA THR A 16 1.51 1.60 -13.16
C THR A 16 0.08 2.04 -13.39
N SER A 17 -0.23 2.45 -14.61
CA SER A 17 -1.59 2.74 -15.03
C SER A 17 -2.23 1.51 -15.67
N ILE A 18 -3.45 1.20 -15.22
CA ILE A 18 -4.30 0.16 -15.79
C ILE A 18 -5.52 0.88 -16.38
N GLY A 19 -5.60 0.91 -17.71
CA GLY A 19 -6.78 1.39 -18.41
C GLY A 19 -7.80 0.25 -18.52
N VAL A 20 -9.00 0.45 -17.99
CA VAL A 20 -10.13 -0.48 -18.13
C VAL A 20 -11.13 0.12 -19.11
N ARG A 21 -11.60 -0.67 -20.08
CA ARG A 21 -12.66 -0.22 -21.00
C ARG A 21 -13.93 0.16 -20.21
N PRO A 22 -14.63 1.24 -20.59
CA PRO A 22 -15.81 1.70 -19.86
C PRO A 22 -16.90 0.63 -19.68
N GLU A 23 -17.09 -0.23 -20.68
CA GLU A 23 -18.08 -1.32 -20.62
C GLU A 23 -17.73 -2.36 -19.54
N LEU A 24 -16.47 -2.79 -19.50
CA LEU A 24 -15.97 -3.75 -18.51
C LEU A 24 -15.95 -3.15 -17.10
N TRP A 25 -15.66 -1.86 -16.99
CA TRP A 25 -15.71 -1.16 -15.72
C TRP A 25 -17.12 -1.16 -15.12
N ARG A 26 -18.14 -0.85 -15.93
CA ARG A 26 -19.55 -0.86 -15.50
C ARG A 26 -20.01 -2.25 -15.04
N SER A 27 -19.55 -3.33 -15.68
CA SER A 27 -19.92 -4.69 -15.26
C SER A 27 -19.30 -5.11 -13.92
N ILE A 28 -18.15 -4.52 -13.52
CA ILE A 28 -17.46 -4.86 -12.26
C ILE A 28 -17.93 -3.95 -11.12
N ALA A 29 -18.02 -2.64 -11.36
CA ALA A 29 -18.31 -1.64 -10.33
C ALA A 29 -19.80 -1.27 -10.20
N GLY A 30 -20.64 -1.71 -11.15
CA GLY A 30 -22.04 -1.29 -11.28
C GLY A 30 -22.20 0.14 -11.81
N GLU A 31 -23.45 0.58 -12.03
CA GLU A 31 -23.77 1.92 -12.55
C GLU A 31 -23.53 3.07 -11.56
N HIS A 32 -23.26 2.74 -10.30
CA HIS A 32 -23.25 3.70 -9.18
C HIS A 32 -21.85 4.25 -8.86
N TRP A 33 -20.83 3.91 -9.65
CA TRP A 33 -19.49 4.40 -9.40
C TRP A 33 -19.28 5.80 -10.01
N ILE A 34 -19.22 6.80 -9.12
CA ILE A 34 -19.00 8.20 -9.48
C ILE A 34 -17.51 8.41 -9.78
N LEU A 35 -17.22 8.92 -10.99
CA LEU A 35 -15.93 9.49 -11.37
C LEU A 35 -15.55 10.59 -10.36
N GLY A 36 -14.40 10.46 -9.69
CA GLY A 36 -13.90 11.49 -8.76
C GLY A 36 -13.50 11.02 -7.37
N LEU A 37 -13.34 9.71 -7.12
CA LEU A 37 -12.64 9.29 -5.91
C LEU A 37 -11.16 9.68 -6.02
N PRO A 38 -10.64 10.51 -5.10
CA PRO A 38 -9.35 11.15 -5.30
C PRO A 38 -8.19 10.18 -5.12
N ASP A 39 -8.26 9.24 -4.18
CA ASP A 39 -7.25 8.21 -3.96
C ASP A 39 -7.87 7.07 -3.13
N VAL A 40 -7.44 5.81 -3.34
CA VAL A 40 -7.82 4.67 -2.48
C VAL A 40 -6.59 4.21 -1.72
N TYR A 41 -6.71 3.94 -0.42
CA TYR A 41 -5.60 3.38 0.34
C TYR A 41 -5.20 1.99 -0.19
N VAL A 42 -3.97 1.88 -0.70
CA VAL A 42 -3.40 0.61 -1.18
C VAL A 42 -2.79 -0.16 -0.02
N ASP A 43 -3.56 -1.10 0.51
CA ASP A 43 -3.04 -2.06 1.48
C ASP A 43 -2.08 -3.09 0.83
N ALA A 44 -1.52 -3.99 1.66
CA ALA A 44 -0.48 -4.89 1.21
C ALA A 44 -1.02 -6.02 0.35
N SER A 45 -2.31 -6.35 0.51
CA SER A 45 -2.97 -7.37 -0.31
C SER A 45 -3.22 -6.82 -1.71
N VAL A 46 -3.71 -5.58 -1.82
CA VAL A 46 -3.85 -4.87 -3.10
C VAL A 46 -2.51 -4.76 -3.82
N ASP A 47 -1.44 -4.41 -3.11
CA ASP A 47 -0.07 -4.36 -3.68
C ASP A 47 0.45 -5.73 -4.15
N LEU A 48 0.21 -6.79 -3.40
CA LEU A 48 0.60 -8.14 -3.82
C LEU A 48 -0.15 -8.57 -5.10
N LEU A 49 -1.46 -8.29 -5.19
CA LEU A 49 -2.26 -8.56 -6.39
C LEU A 49 -1.73 -7.77 -7.59
N HIS A 50 -1.38 -6.49 -7.37
CA HIS A 50 -0.79 -5.64 -8.41
C HIS A 50 0.55 -6.18 -8.93
N ARG A 51 1.43 -6.65 -8.04
CA ARG A 51 2.72 -7.27 -8.41
C ARG A 51 2.53 -8.55 -9.23
N ARG A 52 1.59 -9.41 -8.82
CA ARG A 52 1.23 -10.63 -9.57
C ARG A 52 0.69 -10.30 -10.96
N LEU A 53 -0.15 -9.27 -11.05
CA LEU A 53 -0.69 -8.78 -12.32
C LEU A 53 0.43 -8.30 -13.27
N LEU A 54 1.33 -7.45 -12.77
CA LEU A 54 2.50 -6.96 -13.52
C LEU A 54 3.36 -8.10 -14.06
N ARG A 55 3.52 -9.17 -13.27
CA ARG A 55 4.32 -10.33 -13.61
C ARG A 55 3.66 -11.17 -14.71
N ALA A 56 2.40 -11.55 -14.52
CA ALA A 56 1.63 -12.30 -15.52
C ALA A 56 1.56 -11.55 -16.88
N GLY A 57 1.48 -10.22 -16.85
CA GLY A 57 1.52 -9.41 -18.07
C GLY A 57 2.86 -9.44 -18.82
N ARG A 58 3.98 -9.71 -18.13
CA ARG A 58 5.32 -9.82 -18.74
C ARG A 58 5.61 -11.20 -19.31
N THR A 59 5.06 -12.25 -18.71
CA THR A 59 5.27 -13.65 -19.15
C THR A 59 4.37 -14.04 -20.32
N GLY A 60 3.42 -13.18 -20.71
CA GLY A 60 2.53 -13.42 -21.86
C GLY A 60 1.36 -14.37 -21.57
N ASP A 61 1.19 -14.79 -20.31
CA ASP A 61 0.08 -15.65 -19.89
C ASP A 61 -1.19 -14.82 -19.65
N ILE A 62 -1.80 -14.37 -20.74
CA ILE A 62 -2.98 -13.49 -20.77
C ILE A 62 -4.29 -14.33 -20.65
N GLN A 63 -4.19 -15.65 -20.68
CA GLN A 63 -5.33 -16.55 -20.77
C GLN A 63 -5.85 -16.86 -19.36
N PHE A 64 -6.94 -16.19 -18.96
CA PHE A 64 -7.72 -16.34 -17.71
C PHE A 64 -7.09 -15.85 -16.39
N GLY A 65 -5.85 -16.19 -16.06
CA GLY A 65 -5.26 -15.82 -14.76
C GLY A 65 -5.15 -14.30 -14.55
N LEU A 66 -4.67 -13.58 -15.57
CA LEU A 66 -4.51 -12.14 -15.54
C LEU A 66 -5.86 -11.40 -15.37
N ALA A 67 -6.88 -11.84 -16.11
CA ALA A 67 -8.21 -11.22 -16.07
C ALA A 67 -8.88 -11.39 -14.70
N GLU A 68 -8.82 -12.59 -14.09
CA GLU A 68 -9.32 -12.79 -12.73
C GLU A 68 -8.57 -11.93 -11.70
N GLU A 69 -7.26 -11.80 -11.82
CA GLU A 69 -6.45 -10.97 -10.92
C GLU A 69 -6.79 -9.47 -11.07
N VAL A 70 -7.01 -8.97 -12.30
CA VAL A 70 -7.53 -7.60 -12.52
C VAL A 70 -8.89 -7.43 -11.85
N VAL A 71 -9.82 -8.36 -12.06
CA VAL A 71 -11.17 -8.28 -11.49
C VAL A 71 -11.12 -8.29 -9.97
N ARG A 72 -10.31 -9.17 -9.37
CA ARG A 72 -10.09 -9.21 -7.91
C ARG A 72 -9.48 -7.92 -7.39
N LEU A 73 -8.46 -7.39 -8.07
CA LEU A 73 -7.81 -6.12 -7.70
C LEU A 73 -8.83 -4.96 -7.72
N VAL A 74 -9.59 -4.83 -8.81
CA VAL A 74 -10.62 -3.79 -8.97
C VAL A 74 -11.72 -3.94 -7.93
N ALA A 75 -12.22 -5.15 -7.69
CA ALA A 75 -13.26 -5.39 -6.69
C ALA A 75 -12.81 -5.03 -5.27
N VAL A 76 -11.59 -5.44 -4.87
CA VAL A 76 -11.02 -5.10 -3.55
C VAL A 76 -10.85 -3.58 -3.42
N ALA A 77 -10.30 -2.92 -4.43
CA ALA A 77 -10.14 -1.46 -4.43
C ALA A 77 -11.49 -0.72 -4.38
N ALA A 78 -12.48 -1.18 -5.14
CA ALA A 78 -13.82 -0.61 -5.17
C ALA A 78 -14.56 -0.76 -3.83
N HIS A 79 -14.44 -1.92 -3.18
CA HIS A 79 -14.99 -2.15 -1.85
C HIS A 79 -14.29 -1.31 -0.77
N ALA A 80 -12.96 -1.17 -0.84
CA ALA A 80 -12.21 -0.33 0.08
C ALA A 80 -12.69 1.13 0.02
N ALA A 81 -12.77 1.71 -1.18
CA ALA A 81 -13.22 3.08 -1.35
C ALA A 81 -14.69 3.27 -0.91
N SER A 82 -15.54 2.25 -1.09
CA SER A 82 -16.94 2.30 -0.69
C SER A 82 -17.12 2.35 0.83
N ARG A 83 -16.26 1.66 1.59
CA ARG A 83 -16.28 1.71 3.06
C ARG A 83 -15.75 3.03 3.60
N GLU A 84 -14.74 3.61 2.94
CA GLU A 84 -14.16 4.89 3.33
C GLU A 84 -15.14 6.05 3.16
N ARG A 85 -15.97 6.06 2.10
CA ARG A 85 -17.04 7.06 1.90
C ARG A 85 -17.98 7.18 3.09
N SER A 86 -18.39 6.06 3.71
CA SER A 86 -19.28 6.06 4.88
C SER A 86 -18.62 6.69 6.12
N SER A 87 -17.30 6.75 6.16
CA SER A 87 -16.51 7.30 7.29
C SER A 87 -15.99 8.71 7.06
N ALA A 88 -15.73 9.11 5.80
CA ALA A 88 -15.10 10.36 5.42
C ALA A 88 -16.02 11.59 5.49
N HIS A 89 -17.35 11.40 5.49
CA HIS A 89 -18.34 12.49 5.52
C HIS A 89 -18.41 13.29 6.85
N ARG A 90 -17.38 13.28 7.70
CA ARG A 90 -17.46 13.93 9.03
C ARG A 90 -16.29 14.78 9.49
N ARG A 91 -15.15 14.85 8.81
CA ARG A 91 -13.98 15.51 9.42
C ARG A 91 -13.11 16.16 8.36
N ASP A 92 -13.32 17.46 8.15
CA ASP A 92 -12.45 18.26 7.31
C ASP A 92 -11.76 19.33 8.14
N GLY A 93 -10.43 19.32 8.09
CA GLY A 93 -9.55 20.30 8.70
C GLY A 93 -8.23 20.31 7.94
N LEU A 94 -7.94 21.39 7.22
CA LEU A 94 -6.69 21.60 6.48
C LEU A 94 -5.40 21.28 7.29
N PRO A 95 -5.34 21.55 8.61
CA PRO A 95 -4.16 21.19 9.43
C PRO A 95 -3.96 19.67 9.58
N ASP A 96 -5.04 18.88 9.69
CA ASP A 96 -4.97 17.42 9.83
C ASP A 96 -4.44 16.78 8.55
N HIS A 97 -4.89 17.25 7.38
CA HIS A 97 -4.41 16.78 6.07
C HIS A 97 -2.93 17.05 5.87
N THR A 98 -2.47 18.25 6.24
CA THR A 98 -1.05 18.63 6.13
C THR A 98 -0.19 17.76 7.05
N LEU A 99 -0.62 17.55 8.30
CA LEU A 99 0.10 16.70 9.25
C LEU A 99 0.14 15.24 8.82
N ALA A 100 -0.98 14.70 8.32
CA ALA A 100 -1.05 13.34 7.79
C ALA A 100 -0.16 13.18 6.53
N ALA A 101 -0.14 14.17 5.64
CA ALA A 101 0.73 14.18 4.47
C ALA A 101 2.22 14.19 4.85
N ALA A 102 2.62 15.06 5.78
CA ALA A 102 4.00 15.12 6.28
C ALA A 102 4.42 13.79 6.91
N ALA A 103 3.55 13.17 7.73
CA ALA A 103 3.80 11.87 8.32
C ALA A 103 3.89 10.74 7.28
N ARG A 104 3.09 10.78 6.20
CA ARG A 104 3.21 9.81 5.10
C ARG A 104 4.54 9.94 4.38
N ALA A 105 4.92 11.15 3.97
CA ALA A 105 6.19 11.42 3.30
C ALA A 105 7.37 10.90 4.15
N ALA A 106 7.41 11.31 5.41
CA ALA A 106 8.37 10.84 6.40
C ALA A 106 8.51 9.31 6.49
N ILE A 107 7.40 8.57 6.41
CA ILE A 107 7.40 7.10 6.46
C ILE A 107 7.88 6.51 5.13
N LEU A 108 7.44 7.07 4.00
CA LEU A 108 7.79 6.61 2.66
C LEU A 108 9.27 6.82 2.36
N ASP A 109 9.82 7.96 2.77
CA ASP A 109 11.22 8.35 2.58
C ASP A 109 12.16 7.72 3.63
N ASP A 110 11.61 6.91 4.53
CA ASP A 110 12.33 6.24 5.63
C ASP A 110 13.12 7.21 6.52
N GLU A 111 12.59 8.41 6.73
CA GLU A 111 13.29 9.45 7.48
C GLU A 111 13.61 9.02 8.93
N PRO A 112 14.71 9.52 9.52
CA PRO A 112 15.07 9.24 10.91
C PRO A 112 13.93 9.51 11.90
N GLY A 113 13.53 8.49 12.66
CA GLY A 113 12.42 8.59 13.63
C GLY A 113 11.03 8.27 13.06
N SER A 114 10.90 7.96 11.76
CA SER A 114 9.64 7.46 11.16
C SER A 114 9.25 6.04 11.66
N HIS A 115 10.17 5.37 12.35
CA HIS A 115 10.00 4.01 12.86
C HIS A 115 9.07 3.88 14.06
N GLY A 116 8.45 4.98 14.54
CA GLY A 116 7.58 4.98 15.72
C GLY A 116 6.67 6.19 15.75
N LEU A 117 5.50 6.05 16.37
CA LEU A 117 4.57 7.18 16.55
C LEU A 117 5.20 8.31 17.38
N ILE A 118 5.87 7.96 18.48
CA ILE A 118 6.44 8.95 19.41
C ILE A 118 7.60 9.72 18.77
N PRO A 119 8.63 9.07 18.19
CA PRO A 119 9.73 9.81 17.57
C PRO A 119 9.28 10.63 16.36
N LEU A 120 8.31 10.14 15.59
CA LEU A 120 7.75 10.89 14.47
C LEU A 120 6.95 12.12 14.93
N ALA A 121 6.15 12.00 15.99
CA ALA A 121 5.43 13.13 16.56
C ALA A 121 6.40 14.21 17.10
N GLN A 122 7.46 13.79 17.79
CA GLN A 122 8.52 14.69 18.25
C GLN A 122 9.18 15.42 17.09
N ARG A 123 9.54 14.71 16.00
CA ARG A 123 10.15 15.31 14.81
C ARG A 123 9.22 16.32 14.13
N LEU A 124 7.92 16.02 14.09
CA LEU A 124 6.91 16.90 13.50
C LEU A 124 6.44 18.02 14.43
N GLY A 125 6.98 18.13 15.66
CA GLY A 125 6.63 19.19 16.61
C GLY A 125 5.19 19.08 17.15
N VAL A 126 4.61 17.88 17.19
CA VAL A 126 3.22 17.65 17.63
C VAL A 126 3.15 16.60 18.74
N SER A 127 2.01 16.54 19.44
CA SER A 127 1.77 15.46 20.39
C SER A 127 1.51 14.12 19.67
N PRO A 128 1.90 12.96 20.25
CA PRO A 128 1.59 11.64 19.68
C PRO A 128 0.09 11.41 19.48
N PHE A 129 -0.74 11.97 20.37
CA PHE A 129 -2.19 11.91 20.27
C PHE A 129 -2.72 12.69 19.06
N ALA A 130 -2.24 13.93 18.86
CA ALA A 130 -2.64 14.76 17.73
C ALA A 130 -2.25 14.08 16.40
N LEU A 131 -1.03 13.55 16.30
CA LEU A 131 -0.57 12.83 15.12
C LEU A 131 -1.41 11.57 14.85
N SER A 132 -1.63 10.72 15.86
CA SER A 132 -2.41 9.49 15.71
C SER A 132 -3.85 9.77 15.23
N ARG A 133 -4.48 10.80 15.80
CA ARG A 133 -5.85 11.21 15.47
C ARG A 133 -5.93 11.80 14.06
N ALA A 134 -5.08 12.77 13.73
CA ALA A 134 -5.07 13.40 12.41
C ALA A 134 -4.77 12.36 11.32
N PHE A 135 -3.75 11.52 11.52
CA PHE A 135 -3.38 10.48 10.55
C PHE A 135 -4.52 9.49 10.33
N SER A 136 -5.13 8.96 11.39
CA SER A 136 -6.22 7.98 11.25
C SER A 136 -7.48 8.60 10.63
N ALA A 137 -7.73 9.89 10.90
CA ALA A 137 -8.87 10.61 10.31
C ALA A 137 -8.70 10.83 8.80
N VAL A 138 -7.48 11.14 8.35
CA VAL A 138 -7.19 11.45 6.93
C VAL A 138 -6.90 10.19 6.12
N VAL A 139 -6.14 9.24 6.66
CA VAL A 139 -5.67 8.05 5.94
C VAL A 139 -6.59 6.84 6.14
N GLY A 140 -7.55 6.91 7.08
CA GLY A 140 -8.50 5.83 7.36
C GLY A 140 -7.91 4.62 8.10
N VAL A 141 -6.59 4.59 8.34
CA VAL A 141 -5.88 3.56 9.11
C VAL A 141 -4.94 4.19 10.12
N SER A 142 -4.61 3.45 11.19
CA SER A 142 -3.63 3.92 12.16
C SER A 142 -2.24 4.07 11.53
N LEU A 143 -1.46 5.03 12.06
CA LEU A 143 -0.09 5.29 11.61
C LEU A 143 0.79 4.04 11.68
N THR A 144 0.67 3.25 12.75
CA THR A 144 1.40 1.98 12.90
C THR A 144 1.02 0.98 11.82
N ARG A 145 -0.27 0.87 11.46
CA ARG A 145 -0.73 -0.02 10.39
C ARG A 145 -0.21 0.43 9.03
N TYR A 146 -0.22 1.73 8.75
CA TYR A 146 0.34 2.31 7.54
C TYR A 146 1.85 2.04 7.43
N ARG A 147 2.61 2.32 8.49
CA ARG A 147 4.05 2.06 8.53
C ARG A 147 4.38 0.58 8.30
N ASN A 148 3.67 -0.32 8.98
CA ASN A 148 3.84 -1.76 8.79
C ASN A 148 3.50 -2.18 7.36
N ARG A 149 2.48 -1.58 6.74
CA ARG A 149 2.19 -1.75 5.31
C ARG A 149 3.39 -1.33 4.45
N VAL A 150 3.95 -0.15 4.63
CA VAL A 150 5.11 0.32 3.86
C VAL A 150 6.29 -0.65 3.99
N ARG A 151 6.58 -1.12 5.21
CA ARG A 151 7.62 -2.12 5.46
C ARG A 151 7.35 -3.45 4.77
N VAL A 152 6.11 -3.94 4.78
CA VAL A 152 5.71 -5.15 4.04
C VAL A 152 5.90 -4.94 2.53
N GLY A 153 5.56 -3.77 1.99
CA GLY A 153 5.81 -3.45 0.58
C GLY A 153 7.28 -3.50 0.21
N ARG A 154 8.15 -2.90 1.04
CA ARG A 154 9.61 -2.99 0.87
C ARG A 154 10.12 -4.44 0.99
N ALA A 155 9.56 -5.24 1.90
CA ALA A 155 9.88 -6.66 2.01
C ALA A 155 9.51 -7.43 0.74
N LEU A 156 8.35 -7.16 0.13
CA LEU A 156 7.95 -7.79 -1.13
C LEU A 156 8.96 -7.52 -2.25
N VAL A 157 9.44 -6.28 -2.39
CA VAL A 157 10.50 -5.95 -3.37
C VAL A 157 11.75 -6.80 -3.16
N ARG A 158 12.24 -6.88 -1.92
CA ARG A 158 13.46 -7.65 -1.63
C ARG A 158 13.27 -9.16 -1.79
N ILE A 159 12.07 -9.66 -1.54
CA ILE A 159 11.71 -11.07 -1.77
C ILE A 159 11.68 -11.38 -3.27
N GLU A 160 11.12 -10.48 -4.10
CA GLU A 160 11.15 -10.57 -5.57
C GLU A 160 12.58 -10.60 -6.10
N ASP A 161 13.48 -9.78 -5.54
CA ASP A 161 14.91 -9.76 -5.87
C ASP A 161 15.70 -10.97 -5.33
N CYS A 162 15.02 -12.03 -4.90
CA CYS A 162 15.60 -13.29 -4.39
C CYS A 162 16.50 -13.15 -3.14
N HIS A 163 16.30 -12.12 -2.31
CA HIS A 163 17.10 -11.92 -1.11
C HIS A 163 16.94 -13.08 -0.12
N ARG A 164 18.02 -13.81 0.22
CA ARG A 164 17.95 -15.09 0.95
C ARG A 164 17.97 -14.97 2.48
N ASP A 165 18.56 -13.92 3.03
CA ASP A 165 18.66 -13.71 4.47
C ASP A 165 17.42 -12.98 5.02
N LEU A 166 16.49 -13.74 5.61
CA LEU A 166 15.29 -13.16 6.20
C LEU A 166 15.53 -12.45 7.54
N ALA A 167 16.62 -12.78 8.25
CA ALA A 167 16.96 -12.13 9.51
C ALA A 167 17.60 -10.76 9.26
N GLY A 168 18.56 -10.69 8.33
CA GLY A 168 19.13 -9.44 7.83
C GLY A 168 18.05 -8.53 7.24
N LEU A 169 17.17 -9.08 6.39
CA LEU A 169 16.04 -8.32 5.84
C LEU A 169 15.11 -7.73 6.91
N ALA A 170 14.85 -8.48 7.99
CA ALA A 170 14.03 -7.99 9.08
C ALA A 170 14.68 -6.78 9.77
N ALA A 171 15.99 -6.86 10.03
CA ALA A 171 16.76 -5.78 10.64
C ALA A 171 16.79 -4.55 9.72
N ASP A 172 17.10 -4.73 8.43
CA ASP A 172 17.16 -3.66 7.43
C ASP A 172 15.83 -2.90 7.28
N LEU A 173 14.71 -3.60 7.42
CA LEU A 173 13.37 -3.01 7.33
C LEU A 173 12.84 -2.51 8.69
N GLY A 174 13.66 -2.57 9.74
CA GLY A 174 13.35 -2.07 11.07
C GLY A 174 12.31 -2.90 11.83
N PHE A 175 12.19 -4.19 11.53
CA PHE A 175 11.48 -5.14 12.40
C PHE A 175 12.35 -5.50 13.60
N SER A 176 11.72 -5.86 14.71
CA SER A 176 12.44 -6.29 15.93
C SER A 176 13.23 -7.58 15.71
N ASP A 177 12.68 -8.47 14.88
CA ASP A 177 13.21 -9.79 14.58
C ASP A 177 12.48 -10.39 13.36
N GLN A 178 13.02 -11.48 12.83
CA GLN A 178 12.44 -12.21 11.71
C GLN A 178 11.03 -12.75 11.99
N ALA A 179 10.74 -13.17 13.23
CA ALA A 179 9.45 -13.73 13.58
C ALA A 179 8.35 -12.66 13.59
N HIS A 180 8.67 -11.45 14.06
CA HIS A 180 7.82 -10.27 13.97
C HIS A 180 7.57 -9.90 12.51
N MET A 181 8.62 -9.80 11.68
CA MET A 181 8.46 -9.57 10.24
C MET A 181 7.51 -10.60 9.60
N THR A 182 7.74 -11.89 9.89
CA THR A 182 6.93 -12.98 9.33
C THR A 182 5.46 -12.89 9.76
N ARG A 183 5.19 -12.61 11.03
CA ARG A 183 3.83 -12.39 11.54
C ARG A 183 3.17 -11.20 10.86
N THR A 184 3.86 -10.07 10.76
CA THR A 184 3.33 -8.85 10.14
C THR A 184 3.03 -9.07 8.66
N ILE A 185 3.94 -9.67 7.91
CA ILE A 185 3.71 -10.02 6.49
C ILE A 185 2.46 -10.90 6.40
N ARG A 186 2.37 -11.98 7.17
CA ARG A 186 1.20 -12.87 7.15
C ARG A 186 -0.10 -12.16 7.49
N THR A 187 -0.10 -11.26 8.48
CA THR A 187 -1.28 -10.45 8.82
C THR A 187 -1.71 -9.53 7.67
N HIS A 188 -0.75 -8.98 6.93
CA HIS A 188 -1.02 -7.99 5.89
C HIS A 188 -1.36 -8.60 4.51
N VAL A 189 -0.80 -9.77 4.18
CA VAL A 189 -0.93 -10.39 2.84
C VAL A 189 -1.41 -11.84 2.86
N GLY A 190 -1.68 -12.40 4.04
CA GLY A 190 -2.16 -13.77 4.22
C GLY A 190 -1.12 -14.88 3.98
N ARG A 191 0.12 -14.54 3.64
CA ARG A 191 1.18 -15.50 3.27
C ARG A 191 2.47 -15.28 4.04
N THR A 192 3.31 -16.32 4.16
CA THR A 192 4.65 -16.23 4.78
C THR A 192 5.69 -15.76 3.76
N PRO A 193 6.86 -15.25 4.18
CA PRO A 193 7.94 -14.87 3.27
C PRO A 193 8.36 -16.00 2.31
N THR A 194 8.43 -17.24 2.79
CA THR A 194 8.76 -18.41 1.97
C THR A 194 7.71 -18.68 0.89
N ALA A 195 6.41 -18.62 1.25
CA ALA A 195 5.33 -18.80 0.29
C ALA A 195 5.29 -17.68 -0.76
N LEU A 196 5.60 -16.45 -0.34
CA LEU A 196 5.73 -15.31 -1.24
C LEU A 196 6.89 -15.48 -2.22
N ARG A 197 8.03 -16.01 -1.77
CA ARG A 197 9.15 -16.29 -2.66
C ARG A 197 8.73 -17.24 -3.77
N MET A 198 8.10 -18.37 -3.46
CA MET A 198 7.61 -19.30 -4.49
C MET A 198 6.63 -18.61 -5.44
N LEU A 199 5.67 -17.86 -4.91
CA LEU A 199 4.65 -17.15 -5.69
C LEU A 199 5.21 -16.08 -6.63
N LEU A 200 6.36 -15.50 -6.28
CA LEU A 200 7.00 -14.39 -6.99
C LEU A 200 8.24 -14.83 -7.78
N SER A 201 8.63 -16.11 -7.73
CA SER A 201 9.83 -16.64 -8.41
C SER A 201 9.54 -17.45 -9.69
N ASP A 202 8.28 -17.84 -9.98
CA ASP A 202 7.85 -18.57 -11.21
C ASP A 202 7.52 -17.73 -12.47
#